data_AF-A0A935RJV7-F1
#
_entry.id   AF-A0A935RJV7-F1
#
_cell.length_a   1.000
_cell.length_b   1.000
_cell.length_c   1.000
_cell.angle_alpha   90.00
_cell.angle_beta   90.00
_cell.angle_gamma   90.00
#
_symmetry.space_group_name_H-M   'P 1'
#
loop_
_entity.id
_entity.type
_entity.pdbx_description
1 polymer ?
#
loop_
_entity_poly.entity_id
_entity_poly.type
_entity_poly.pdbx_seq_one_letter_code
_entity_poly.pdbx_strand_id
1 'polypeptide(L)'
;MTFTQTDKLKAFAIVKTFETSHPAGDYAACIVLNDGAGISYGISQFTHRSGSLRAVVDQYLASGATVGAEVMNGRRSDLSDTSGRSISKLSGDSEFRRALRAAAATDEMRAAQMAVNDTLYFKPAIAACERMGFTQPLSLAVIFDSVVHGSFYRVARGVAAARSDEKAWITAYVRRRDGWLASYPRLKATRYRMRFFLGQIAISNWGLAFPLDVQGVRITAKSLGYVEAVKSATASPAKPSTIEAAEPTTSIVEGYDRIESAVSTAFTRADAAKSLWTTVFGTVWQTFWAVAAFLAGLPREIWVISAVIAGILMFGYLYRQIELGRIRERAATGSTQI
;
A
#
# COMPACT_ATOMS: atom_id res chain seq x y z
N MET A 1 24.30 7.20 -13.05
CA MET A 1 23.95 5.95 -13.75
C MET A 1 22.46 5.71 -13.54
N THR A 2 21.74 5.33 -14.59
CA THR A 2 20.27 5.18 -14.60
C THR A 2 19.90 3.71 -14.74
N PHE A 3 18.78 3.28 -14.14
CA PHE A 3 18.26 1.91 -14.29
C PHE A 3 18.07 1.54 -15.77
N THR A 4 18.53 0.35 -16.15
CA THR A 4 18.31 -0.17 -17.50
C THR A 4 16.84 -0.51 -17.72
N GLN A 5 16.44 -0.71 -18.97
CA GLN A 5 15.09 -1.17 -19.29
C GLN A 5 14.77 -2.52 -18.63
N THR A 6 15.76 -3.43 -18.57
CA THR A 6 15.61 -4.72 -17.90
C THR A 6 15.36 -4.56 -16.39
N ASP A 7 16.06 -3.64 -15.72
CA ASP A 7 15.88 -3.38 -14.29
C ASP A 7 14.47 -2.85 -14.00
N LYS A 8 14.01 -1.92 -14.85
CA LYS A 8 12.66 -1.37 -14.78
C LYS A 8 11.59 -2.44 -14.98
N LEU A 9 11.78 -3.34 -15.95
CA LEU A 9 10.86 -4.45 -16.20
C LEU A 9 10.83 -5.45 -15.04
N LYS A 10 11.97 -5.76 -14.42
CA LYS A 10 12.04 -6.64 -13.24
C LYS A 10 11.26 -6.06 -12.06
N ALA A 11 11.52 -4.80 -11.73
CA ALA A 11 10.81 -4.09 -10.66
C ALA A 11 9.30 -4.04 -10.93
N PHE A 12 8.93 -3.72 -12.18
CA PHE A 12 7.54 -3.73 -12.60
C PHE A 12 6.89 -5.10 -12.40
N ALA A 13 7.51 -6.17 -12.94
CA ALA A 13 6.96 -7.51 -12.90
C ALA A 13 6.78 -8.07 -11.48
N ILE A 14 7.75 -7.82 -10.60
CA ILE A 14 7.64 -8.20 -9.18
C ILE A 14 6.44 -7.52 -8.52
N VAL A 15 6.32 -6.19 -8.67
CA VAL A 15 5.25 -5.43 -8.02
C VAL A 15 3.88 -5.77 -8.63
N LYS A 16 3.77 -5.93 -9.96
CA LYS A 16 2.52 -6.37 -10.58
C LYS A 16 2.09 -7.76 -10.11
N THR A 17 3.05 -8.66 -9.90
CA THR A 17 2.78 -9.97 -9.30
C THR A 17 2.23 -9.84 -7.88
N PHE A 18 2.78 -8.94 -7.06
CA PHE A 18 2.23 -8.70 -5.74
C PHE A 18 0.81 -8.11 -5.74
N GLU A 19 0.47 -7.28 -6.73
CA GLU A 19 -0.86 -6.65 -6.82
C GLU A 19 -1.91 -7.59 -7.41
N THR A 20 -1.54 -8.40 -8.40
CA THR A 20 -2.50 -9.10 -9.26
C THR A 20 -2.15 -10.56 -9.52
N SER A 21 -1.07 -11.09 -8.94
CA SER A 21 -0.51 -12.42 -9.22
C SER A 21 -0.09 -12.63 -10.69
N HIS A 22 0.00 -11.57 -11.49
CA HIS A 22 0.38 -11.62 -12.90
C HIS A 22 1.57 -10.69 -13.16
N PRO A 23 2.70 -11.17 -13.74
CA PRO A 23 3.87 -10.33 -14.00
C PRO A 23 3.63 -9.14 -14.92
N ALA A 24 2.66 -9.24 -15.84
CA ALA A 24 2.26 -8.13 -16.71
C ALA A 24 1.18 -7.22 -16.09
N GLY A 25 0.64 -7.61 -14.92
CA GLY A 25 -0.55 -7.02 -14.34
C GLY A 25 -1.85 -7.59 -14.91
N ASP A 26 -2.91 -7.55 -14.11
CA ASP A 26 -4.29 -7.80 -14.58
C ASP A 26 -5.02 -6.46 -14.74
N TYR A 27 -5.26 -6.06 -15.99
CA TYR A 27 -5.94 -4.82 -16.34
C TYR A 27 -7.44 -4.85 -16.00
N ALA A 28 -8.05 -6.03 -15.98
CA ALA A 28 -9.48 -6.22 -15.73
C ALA A 28 -9.79 -6.49 -14.25
N ALA A 29 -8.77 -6.65 -13.41
CA ALA A 29 -8.93 -6.81 -11.97
C ALA A 29 -9.85 -5.70 -11.44
N CYS A 30 -10.95 -6.07 -10.81
CA CYS A 30 -11.90 -5.11 -10.26
C CYS A 30 -12.57 -5.75 -9.05
N ILE A 31 -12.22 -5.26 -7.87
CA ILE A 31 -12.68 -5.80 -6.59
C ILE A 31 -13.13 -4.66 -5.67
N VAL A 32 -13.99 -5.00 -4.72
CA VAL A 32 -14.36 -4.10 -3.62
C VAL A 32 -13.93 -4.80 -2.34
N LEU A 33 -13.02 -4.19 -1.61
CA LEU A 33 -12.51 -4.70 -0.35
C LEU A 33 -13.20 -4.01 0.83
N ASN A 34 -13.32 -4.70 1.96
CA ASN A 34 -13.88 -4.13 3.19
C ASN A 34 -12.83 -3.32 3.98
N ASP A 35 -12.10 -2.45 3.28
CA ASP A 35 -11.07 -1.57 3.84
C ASP A 35 -11.44 -0.07 3.70
N GLY A 36 -12.61 0.20 3.13
CA GLY A 36 -13.14 1.53 2.89
C GLY A 36 -12.56 2.21 1.65
N ALA A 37 -11.64 1.59 0.89
CA ALA A 37 -11.05 2.19 -0.31
C ALA A 37 -12.03 2.28 -1.50
N GLY A 38 -13.11 1.50 -1.45
CA GLY A 38 -14.10 1.39 -2.51
C GLY A 38 -13.68 0.38 -3.56
N ILE A 39 -13.98 0.69 -4.83
CA ILE A 39 -13.47 -0.09 -5.97
C ILE A 39 -11.95 0.03 -6.01
N SER A 40 -11.28 -1.12 -6.14
CA SER A 40 -9.87 -1.27 -6.52
C SER A 40 -9.81 -1.89 -7.91
N TYR A 41 -9.07 -1.26 -8.83
CA TYR A 41 -9.12 -1.58 -10.26
C TYR A 41 -7.73 -1.71 -10.91
N GLY A 42 -7.58 -2.69 -11.80
CA GLY A 42 -6.47 -2.77 -12.74
C GLY A 42 -5.10 -3.14 -12.16
N ILE A 43 -4.08 -2.90 -12.97
CA ILE A 43 -2.70 -3.36 -12.75
C ILE A 43 -2.04 -2.87 -11.46
N SER A 44 -2.58 -1.80 -10.86
CA SER A 44 -2.06 -1.19 -9.62
C SER A 44 -3.13 -1.09 -8.55
N GLN A 45 -4.27 -1.75 -8.71
CA GLN A 45 -5.40 -1.67 -7.78
C GLN A 45 -5.80 -0.20 -7.50
N PHE A 46 -5.93 0.60 -8.55
CA PHE A 46 -6.33 2.01 -8.49
C PHE A 46 -7.65 2.14 -7.73
N THR A 47 -7.65 2.93 -6.65
CA THR A 47 -8.79 2.98 -5.73
C THR A 47 -9.62 4.26 -5.89
N HIS A 48 -10.92 4.14 -5.63
CA HIS A 48 -11.82 5.31 -5.58
C HIS A 48 -11.37 6.29 -4.49
N ARG A 49 -11.14 5.84 -3.26
CA ARG A 49 -10.77 6.72 -2.14
C ARG A 49 -9.49 7.54 -2.39
N SER A 50 -8.50 6.97 -3.08
CA SER A 50 -7.25 7.68 -3.38
C SER A 50 -7.35 8.62 -4.59
N GLY A 51 -8.48 8.62 -5.30
CA GLY A 51 -8.63 9.36 -6.56
C GLY A 51 -7.86 8.75 -7.73
N SER A 52 -7.04 7.72 -7.53
CA SER A 52 -6.26 7.09 -8.61
C SER A 52 -7.16 6.37 -9.62
N LEU A 53 -8.30 5.79 -9.20
CA LEU A 53 -9.30 5.25 -10.12
C LEU A 53 -9.88 6.36 -11.01
N ARG A 54 -10.16 7.53 -10.43
CA ARG A 54 -10.62 8.69 -11.21
C ARG A 54 -9.57 9.11 -12.23
N ALA A 55 -8.30 9.15 -11.86
CA ALA A 55 -7.23 9.50 -12.81
C ALA A 55 -7.19 8.54 -14.02
N VAL A 56 -7.39 7.23 -13.80
CA VAL A 56 -7.49 6.25 -14.90
C VAL A 56 -8.70 6.52 -15.78
N VAL A 57 -9.87 6.74 -15.18
CA VAL A 57 -11.11 7.02 -15.92
C VAL A 57 -10.97 8.31 -16.73
N ASP A 58 -10.42 9.37 -16.14
CA ASP A 58 -10.22 10.66 -16.81
C ASP A 58 -9.24 10.51 -17.99
N GLN A 59 -8.13 9.77 -17.81
CA GLN A 59 -7.17 9.47 -18.88
C GLN A 59 -7.81 8.64 -20.00
N TYR A 60 -8.63 7.64 -19.65
CA TYR A 60 -9.35 6.81 -20.62
C TYR A 60 -10.35 7.62 -21.44
N LEU A 61 -11.19 8.44 -20.78
CA LEU A 61 -12.17 9.29 -21.46
C LEU A 61 -11.50 10.32 -22.37
N ALA A 62 -10.36 10.88 -21.95
CA ALA A 62 -9.59 11.84 -22.75
C ALA A 62 -9.01 11.23 -24.04
N SER A 63 -8.85 9.91 -24.12
CA SER A 63 -8.40 9.22 -25.33
C SER A 63 -9.46 9.14 -26.44
N GLY A 64 -10.72 9.48 -26.14
CA GLY A 64 -11.85 9.33 -27.08
C GLY A 64 -12.40 7.90 -27.18
N ALA A 65 -11.95 7.00 -26.30
CA ALA A 65 -12.45 5.63 -26.25
C ALA A 65 -13.96 5.58 -25.94
N THR A 66 -14.64 4.56 -26.47
CA THR A 66 -16.11 4.47 -26.45
C THR A 66 -16.63 3.36 -25.53
N VAL A 67 -15.89 2.26 -25.36
CA VAL A 67 -16.34 1.09 -24.60
C VAL A 67 -16.57 1.45 -23.14
N GLY A 68 -17.83 1.42 -22.68
CA GLY A 68 -18.18 1.78 -21.31
C GLY A 68 -17.99 3.27 -20.96
N ALA A 69 -17.62 4.11 -21.92
CA ALA A 69 -17.28 5.51 -21.70
C ALA A 69 -18.47 6.33 -21.19
N GLU A 70 -19.67 6.10 -21.73
CA GLU A 70 -20.90 6.77 -21.28
C GLU A 70 -21.18 6.49 -19.79
N VAL A 71 -21.11 5.22 -19.38
CA VAL A 71 -21.28 4.81 -17.98
C VAL A 71 -20.24 5.51 -17.11
N MET A 72 -18.96 5.46 -17.48
CA MET A 72 -17.89 6.08 -16.70
C MET A 72 -18.03 7.60 -16.58
N ASN A 73 -18.36 8.27 -17.69
CA ASN A 73 -18.58 9.71 -17.71
C ASN A 73 -19.76 10.10 -16.81
N GLY A 74 -20.85 9.33 -16.83
CA GLY A 74 -21.99 9.54 -15.95
C GLY A 74 -21.69 9.38 -14.44
N ARG A 75 -20.62 8.65 -14.08
CA ARG A 75 -20.18 8.45 -12.68
C ARG A 75 -18.98 9.31 -12.29
N ARG A 76 -18.53 10.21 -13.17
CA ARG A 76 -17.32 11.02 -12.96
C ARG A 76 -17.40 11.95 -11.75
N SER A 77 -18.59 12.50 -11.49
CA SER A 77 -18.85 13.32 -10.29
C SER A 77 -18.76 12.48 -9.01
N ASP A 78 -19.39 11.30 -8.99
CA ASP A 78 -19.30 10.37 -7.86
C ASP A 78 -17.84 9.91 -7.64
N LEU A 79 -17.08 9.63 -8.70
CA LEU A 79 -15.65 9.30 -8.61
C LEU A 79 -14.81 10.44 -8.02
N SER A 80 -15.23 11.69 -8.20
CA SER A 80 -14.56 12.86 -7.64
C SER A 80 -14.88 13.05 -6.16
N ASP A 81 -16.04 12.57 -5.71
CA ASP A 81 -16.42 12.58 -4.30
C ASP A 81 -15.84 11.35 -3.57
N THR A 82 -14.87 11.59 -2.68
CA THR A 82 -14.25 10.56 -1.85
C THR A 82 -14.98 10.35 -0.51
N SER A 83 -16.19 10.88 -0.35
CA SER A 83 -17.03 10.64 0.83
C SER A 83 -17.41 9.17 0.96
N GLY A 84 -17.64 8.71 2.20
CA GLY A 84 -18.10 7.34 2.44
C GLY A 84 -19.42 7.00 1.73
N ARG A 85 -20.28 8.01 1.52
CA ARG A 85 -21.55 7.88 0.79
C ARG A 85 -21.30 7.57 -0.68
N SER A 86 -20.51 8.40 -1.37
CA SER A 86 -20.21 8.18 -2.79
C SER A 86 -19.42 6.90 -3.02
N ILE A 87 -18.44 6.61 -2.14
CA ILE A 87 -17.68 5.34 -2.19
C ILE A 87 -18.61 4.14 -2.08
N SER A 88 -19.55 4.14 -1.14
CA SER A 88 -20.52 3.05 -1.00
C SER A 88 -21.42 2.91 -2.23
N LYS A 89 -21.89 4.04 -2.78
CA LYS A 89 -22.72 4.10 -4.00
C LYS A 89 -22.01 3.44 -5.18
N LEU A 90 -20.78 3.86 -5.52
CA LEU A 90 -20.05 3.29 -6.65
C LEU A 90 -19.60 1.84 -6.39
N SER A 91 -19.26 1.49 -5.16
CA SER A 91 -18.92 0.11 -4.81
C SER A 91 -20.07 -0.87 -5.07
N GLY A 92 -21.31 -0.42 -4.84
CA GLY A 92 -22.54 -1.15 -5.16
C GLY A 92 -22.92 -1.13 -6.65
N ASP A 93 -22.39 -0.19 -7.44
CA ASP A 93 -22.71 -0.04 -8.86
C ASP A 93 -22.10 -1.18 -9.69
N SER A 94 -22.92 -2.19 -9.99
CA SER A 94 -22.51 -3.32 -10.81
C SER A 94 -22.29 -2.95 -12.28
N GLU A 95 -23.01 -1.93 -12.79
CA GLU A 95 -22.90 -1.46 -14.16
C GLU A 95 -21.57 -0.77 -14.38
N PHE A 96 -21.20 0.13 -13.47
CA PHE A 96 -19.90 0.81 -13.51
C PHE A 96 -18.73 -0.19 -13.45
N ARG A 97 -18.81 -1.21 -12.57
CA ARG A 97 -17.78 -2.27 -12.51
C ARG A 97 -17.73 -3.13 -13.78
N ARG A 98 -18.87 -3.41 -14.43
CA ARG A 98 -18.88 -4.09 -15.73
C ARG A 98 -18.27 -3.23 -16.82
N ALA A 99 -18.56 -1.93 -16.85
CA ALA A 99 -17.97 -0.99 -17.80
C ALA A 99 -16.43 -0.94 -17.65
N LEU A 100 -15.91 -0.87 -16.41
CA LEU A 100 -14.47 -0.93 -16.14
C LEU A 100 -13.82 -2.22 -16.67
N ARG A 101 -14.45 -3.38 -16.45
CA ARG A 101 -13.93 -4.66 -16.95
C ARG A 101 -14.01 -4.78 -18.48
N ALA A 102 -15.09 -4.29 -19.08
CA ALA A 102 -15.23 -4.27 -20.54
C ALA A 102 -14.17 -3.37 -21.19
N ALA A 103 -13.96 -2.16 -20.64
CA ALA A 103 -12.94 -1.25 -21.12
C ALA A 103 -11.52 -1.83 -20.98
N ALA A 104 -11.23 -2.63 -19.94
CA ALA A 104 -9.92 -3.25 -19.76
C ALA A 104 -9.46 -4.18 -20.92
N ALA A 105 -10.39 -4.60 -21.77
CA ALA A 105 -10.08 -5.35 -22.98
C ALA A 105 -9.52 -4.48 -24.11
N THR A 106 -9.71 -3.16 -24.06
CA THR A 106 -9.27 -2.23 -25.10
C THR A 106 -7.86 -1.70 -24.85
N ASP A 107 -7.17 -1.32 -25.92
CA ASP A 107 -5.80 -0.81 -25.83
C ASP A 107 -5.77 0.57 -25.15
N GLU A 108 -6.80 1.40 -25.31
CA GLU A 108 -6.91 2.72 -24.71
C GLU A 108 -6.99 2.65 -23.19
N MET A 109 -7.77 1.73 -22.63
CA MET A 109 -7.84 1.57 -21.16
C MET A 109 -6.54 1.01 -20.62
N ARG A 110 -5.89 0.09 -21.34
CA ARG A 110 -4.60 -0.44 -20.94
C ARG A 110 -3.52 0.65 -20.96
N ALA A 111 -3.50 1.48 -21.99
CA ALA A 111 -2.65 2.65 -22.10
C ALA A 111 -2.92 3.65 -20.95
N ALA A 112 -4.19 3.92 -20.62
CA ALA A 112 -4.58 4.79 -19.53
C ALA A 112 -4.07 4.28 -18.17
N GLN A 113 -4.26 3.00 -17.87
CA GLN A 113 -3.73 2.38 -16.65
C GLN A 113 -2.19 2.45 -16.59
N MET A 114 -1.51 2.18 -17.70
CA MET A 114 -0.06 2.26 -17.79
C MET A 114 0.45 3.68 -17.55
N ALA A 115 -0.17 4.68 -18.19
CA ALA A 115 0.17 6.08 -18.03
C ALA A 115 -0.03 6.57 -16.59
N VAL A 116 -1.15 6.21 -15.96
CA VAL A 116 -1.42 6.59 -14.56
C VAL A 116 -0.48 5.85 -13.60
N ASN A 117 -0.18 4.57 -13.82
CA ASN A 117 0.82 3.86 -13.03
C ASN A 117 2.20 4.53 -13.14
N ASP A 118 2.60 4.90 -14.37
CA ASP A 118 3.89 5.53 -14.62
C ASP A 118 3.99 6.88 -13.90
N THR A 119 2.97 7.72 -14.04
CA THR A 119 2.90 9.05 -13.43
C THR A 119 2.82 9.02 -11.91
N LEU A 120 1.91 8.21 -11.34
CA LEU A 120 1.65 8.23 -9.89
C LEU A 120 2.62 7.38 -9.09
N TYR A 121 3.24 6.35 -9.69
CA TYR A 121 4.00 5.37 -8.92
C TYR A 121 5.40 5.12 -9.45
N PHE A 122 5.55 4.79 -10.74
CA PHE A 122 6.83 4.29 -11.26
C PHE A 122 7.89 5.38 -11.41
N LYS A 123 7.56 6.51 -12.05
CA LYS A 123 8.44 7.68 -12.13
C LYS A 123 8.80 8.23 -10.75
N PRO A 124 7.85 8.41 -9.80
CA PRO A 124 8.19 8.80 -8.44
C PRO A 124 9.17 7.85 -7.74
N ALA A 125 9.05 6.53 -7.97
CA ALA A 125 9.97 5.54 -7.41
C ALA A 125 11.39 5.65 -8.01
N ILE A 126 11.49 5.85 -9.32
CA ILE A 126 12.79 6.10 -9.99
C ILE A 126 13.41 7.39 -9.45
N ALA A 127 12.65 8.49 -9.41
CA ALA A 127 13.13 9.77 -8.90
C ALA A 127 13.57 9.68 -7.42
N ALA A 128 12.88 8.87 -6.61
CA ALA A 128 13.30 8.59 -5.24
C ALA A 128 14.63 7.86 -5.17
N CYS A 129 14.85 6.85 -6.02
CA CYS A 129 16.14 6.16 -6.12
C CYS A 129 17.25 7.11 -6.56
N GLU A 130 16.99 7.94 -7.58
CA GLU A 130 17.96 8.91 -8.11
C GLU A 130 18.39 9.93 -7.04
N ARG A 131 17.45 10.50 -6.30
CA ARG A 131 17.75 11.41 -5.17
C ARG A 131 18.57 10.74 -4.06
N MET A 132 18.49 9.42 -3.95
CA MET A 132 19.23 8.65 -2.96
C MET A 132 20.56 8.11 -3.50
N GLY A 133 20.84 8.27 -4.80
CA GLY A 133 22.01 7.68 -5.46
C GLY A 133 21.92 6.16 -5.63
N PHE A 134 20.72 5.59 -5.59
CA PHE A 134 20.50 4.14 -5.64
C PHE A 134 20.46 3.63 -7.07
N THR A 135 21.12 2.49 -7.30
CA THR A 135 21.32 1.91 -8.64
C THR A 135 20.98 0.43 -8.72
N GLN A 136 20.76 -0.25 -7.59
CA GLN A 136 20.48 -1.69 -7.58
C GLN A 136 19.03 -1.96 -8.01
N PRO A 137 18.79 -2.93 -8.90
CA PRO A 137 17.43 -3.31 -9.34
C PRO A 137 16.51 -3.70 -8.18
N LEU A 138 17.04 -4.36 -7.14
CA LEU A 138 16.29 -4.69 -5.93
C LEU A 138 15.81 -3.43 -5.20
N SER A 139 16.63 -2.37 -5.12
CA SER A 139 16.26 -1.09 -4.51
C SER A 139 15.08 -0.45 -5.23
N LEU A 140 15.09 -0.45 -6.58
CA LEU A 140 13.97 0.05 -7.37
C LEU A 140 12.69 -0.73 -7.09
N ALA A 141 12.76 -2.06 -7.04
CA ALA A 141 11.58 -2.90 -6.76
C ALA A 141 11.01 -2.62 -5.36
N VAL A 142 11.87 -2.49 -4.35
CA VAL A 142 11.47 -2.16 -2.96
C VAL A 142 10.80 -0.79 -2.90
N ILE A 143 11.42 0.22 -3.50
CA ILE A 143 10.91 1.60 -3.47
C ILE A 143 9.61 1.69 -4.27
N PHE A 144 9.52 1.04 -5.44
CA PHE A 144 8.31 1.01 -6.24
C PHE A 144 7.13 0.39 -5.50
N ASP A 145 7.30 -0.79 -4.88
CA ASP A 145 6.26 -1.41 -4.05
C ASP A 145 5.83 -0.49 -2.89
N SER A 146 6.79 0.21 -2.27
CA SER A 146 6.51 1.14 -1.18
C SER A 146 5.78 2.40 -1.62
N VAL A 147 6.02 2.89 -2.84
CA VAL A 147 5.32 4.03 -3.42
C VAL A 147 3.89 3.64 -3.81
N VAL A 148 3.69 2.47 -4.42
CA VAL A 148 2.35 1.91 -4.71
C VAL A 148 1.52 1.78 -3.44
N HIS A 149 2.12 1.26 -2.36
CA HIS A 149 1.47 1.18 -1.05
C HIS A 149 1.27 2.56 -0.37
N GLY A 150 1.98 3.61 -0.81
CA GLY A 150 1.96 4.92 -0.16
C GLY A 150 2.67 4.95 1.21
N SER A 151 3.62 4.04 1.46
CA SER A 151 4.36 3.97 2.72
C SER A 151 5.81 4.44 2.63
N PHE A 152 6.30 4.78 1.43
CA PHE A 152 7.72 5.05 1.20
C PHE A 152 8.30 6.10 2.16
N TYR A 153 7.81 7.33 2.10
CA TYR A 153 8.34 8.44 2.90
C TYR A 153 8.14 8.26 4.41
N ARG A 154 7.01 7.67 4.82
CA ARG A 154 6.73 7.34 6.22
C ARG A 154 7.77 6.39 6.81
N VAL A 155 8.09 5.31 6.11
CA VAL A 155 9.05 4.32 6.60
C VAL A 155 10.47 4.87 6.49
N ALA A 156 10.80 5.54 5.37
CA ALA A 156 12.13 6.06 5.08
C ALA A 156 12.64 7.05 6.14
N ARG A 157 11.75 7.85 6.75
CA ARG A 157 12.08 8.80 7.82
C ARG A 157 12.75 8.19 9.04
N GLY A 158 12.53 6.91 9.32
CA GLY A 158 13.10 6.23 10.49
C GLY A 158 14.14 5.17 10.16
N VAL A 159 14.74 5.22 8.96
CA VAL A 159 15.84 4.32 8.58
C VAL A 159 17.15 4.86 9.14
N ALA A 160 17.70 4.16 10.12
CA ALA A 160 18.98 4.49 10.77
C ALA A 160 20.15 3.82 10.02
N ALA A 161 20.33 4.17 8.75
CA ALA A 161 21.45 3.77 7.92
C ALA A 161 21.83 4.92 7.00
N ALA A 162 23.11 5.05 6.67
CA ALA A 162 23.58 6.10 5.76
C ALA A 162 23.07 5.83 4.34
N ARG A 163 22.61 6.87 3.64
CA ARG A 163 22.20 6.75 2.23
C ARG A 163 23.36 6.43 1.29
N SER A 164 24.59 6.71 1.69
CA SER A 164 25.79 6.34 0.94
C SER A 164 26.02 4.82 0.87
N ASP A 165 25.44 4.05 1.80
CA ASP A 165 25.42 2.59 1.75
C ASP A 165 24.03 2.11 1.33
N GLU A 166 23.82 2.04 0.01
CA GLU A 166 22.54 1.62 -0.58
C GLU A 166 22.05 0.28 -0.03
N LYS A 167 22.93 -0.72 0.08
CA LYS A 167 22.57 -2.06 0.50
C LYS A 167 22.17 -2.09 1.98
N ALA A 168 22.93 -1.42 2.84
CA ALA A 168 22.57 -1.30 4.25
C ALA A 168 21.27 -0.52 4.43
N TRP A 169 21.09 0.57 3.69
CA TRP A 169 19.89 1.40 3.77
C TRP A 169 18.64 0.64 3.36
N ILE A 170 18.66 -0.04 2.20
CA ILE A 170 17.52 -0.83 1.72
C ILE A 170 17.23 -1.99 2.66
N THR A 171 18.26 -2.67 3.18
CA THR A 171 18.07 -3.73 4.17
C THR A 171 17.37 -3.21 5.43
N ALA A 172 17.83 -2.08 5.96
CA ALA A 172 17.21 -1.45 7.12
C ALA A 172 15.77 -0.98 6.83
N TYR A 173 15.53 -0.40 5.65
CA TYR A 173 14.21 -0.01 5.18
C TYR A 173 13.23 -1.18 5.12
N VAL A 174 13.62 -2.28 4.46
CA VAL A 174 12.76 -3.46 4.30
C VAL A 174 12.43 -4.09 5.65
N ARG A 175 13.41 -4.22 6.55
CA ARG A 175 13.19 -4.70 7.93
C ARG A 175 12.21 -3.81 8.69
N ARG A 176 12.40 -2.49 8.60
CA ARG A 176 11.51 -1.52 9.23
C ARG A 176 10.09 -1.60 8.67
N ARG A 177 9.94 -1.71 7.34
CA ARG A 177 8.64 -1.85 6.69
C ARG A 177 7.95 -3.15 7.08
N ASP A 178 8.67 -4.27 7.15
CA ASP A 178 8.12 -5.55 7.62
C ASP A 178 7.60 -5.45 9.06
N GLY A 179 8.39 -4.85 9.97
CA GLY A 179 7.98 -4.61 11.36
C GLY A 179 6.77 -3.69 11.46
N TRP A 180 6.72 -2.63 10.64
CA TRP A 180 5.57 -1.72 10.57
C TRP A 180 4.31 -2.43 10.04
N LEU A 181 4.40 -3.20 8.96
CA LEU A 181 3.26 -3.98 8.46
C LEU A 181 2.77 -5.00 9.50
N ALA A 182 3.68 -5.58 10.29
CA ALA A 182 3.34 -6.50 11.37
C ALA A 182 2.55 -5.85 12.51
N SER A 183 2.72 -4.55 12.75
CA SER A 183 2.02 -3.86 13.85
C SER A 183 0.56 -3.53 13.54
N TYR A 184 0.10 -3.68 12.29
CA TYR A 184 -1.29 -3.44 11.91
C TYR A 184 -1.95 -4.75 11.47
N PRO A 185 -2.98 -5.25 12.20
CA PRO A 185 -3.62 -6.53 11.88
C PRO A 185 -4.05 -6.67 10.42
N ARG A 186 -4.65 -5.62 9.84
CA ARG A 186 -5.10 -5.61 8.43
C ARG A 186 -3.97 -5.66 7.40
N LEU A 187 -2.75 -5.26 7.76
CA LEU A 187 -1.58 -5.23 6.87
C LEU A 187 -0.66 -6.43 7.08
N LYS A 188 -0.85 -7.20 8.17
CA LYS A 188 -0.01 -8.35 8.50
C LYS A 188 0.06 -9.37 7.36
N ALA A 189 -1.02 -9.53 6.59
CA ALA A 189 -1.06 -10.42 5.45
C ALA A 189 -0.15 -9.98 4.30
N THR A 190 0.14 -8.68 4.12
CA THR A 190 0.97 -8.18 3.00
C THR A 190 2.47 -8.27 3.26
N ARG A 191 2.87 -8.72 4.46
CA ARG A 191 4.29 -8.92 4.85
C ARG A 191 5.05 -9.88 3.94
N TYR A 192 4.37 -10.78 3.23
CA TYR A 192 5.03 -11.68 2.28
C TYR A 192 5.87 -10.91 1.24
N ARG A 193 5.47 -9.67 0.89
CA ARG A 193 6.21 -8.79 -0.02
C ARG A 193 7.59 -8.44 0.55
N MET A 194 7.66 -8.05 1.82
CA MET A 194 8.92 -7.73 2.47
C MET A 194 9.76 -8.98 2.71
N ARG A 195 9.12 -10.11 3.03
CA ARG A 195 9.81 -11.41 3.16
C ARG A 195 10.46 -11.85 1.85
N PHE A 196 9.81 -11.62 0.71
CA PHE A 196 10.43 -11.83 -0.60
C PHE A 196 11.71 -10.99 -0.74
N PHE A 197 11.65 -9.68 -0.49
CA PHE A 197 12.82 -8.81 -0.60
C PHE A 197 13.93 -9.18 0.38
N LEU A 198 13.59 -9.50 1.64
CA LEU A 198 14.56 -10.01 2.62
C LEU A 198 15.22 -11.30 2.16
N GLY A 199 14.46 -12.19 1.52
CA GLY A 199 14.99 -13.41 0.90
C GLY A 199 16.02 -13.10 -0.19
N GLN A 200 15.71 -12.17 -1.09
CA GLN A 200 16.65 -11.74 -2.14
C GLN A 200 17.90 -11.08 -1.56
N ILE A 201 17.76 -10.27 -0.50
CA ILE A 201 18.89 -9.66 0.21
C ILE A 201 19.77 -10.73 0.86
N ALA A 202 19.17 -11.74 1.51
CA ALA A 202 19.90 -12.80 2.21
C ALA A 202 20.78 -13.62 1.26
N ILE A 203 20.36 -13.82 0.02
CA ILE A 203 21.15 -14.50 -1.02
C ILE A 203 21.98 -13.54 -1.89
N SER A 204 22.11 -12.27 -1.48
CA SER A 204 22.84 -11.22 -2.22
C SER A 204 22.36 -10.99 -3.67
N ASN A 205 21.10 -11.28 -3.99
CA ASN A 205 20.52 -11.11 -5.32
C ASN A 205 20.07 -9.65 -5.59
N TRP A 206 20.98 -8.70 -5.45
CA TRP A 206 20.72 -7.27 -5.63
C TRP A 206 20.37 -6.90 -7.08
N GLY A 207 20.90 -7.66 -8.04
CA GLY A 207 20.60 -7.53 -9.46
C GLY A 207 19.29 -8.19 -9.90
N LEU A 208 18.57 -8.86 -8.99
CA LEU A 208 17.35 -9.61 -9.29
C LEU A 208 17.56 -10.58 -10.48
N ALA A 209 18.61 -11.40 -10.40
CA ALA A 209 18.92 -12.46 -11.35
C ALA A 209 17.79 -13.51 -11.37
N PHE A 210 17.54 -14.07 -12.55
CA PHE A 210 16.50 -15.06 -12.77
C PHE A 210 16.98 -16.49 -12.44
N PRO A 211 16.06 -17.42 -12.13
CA PRO A 211 14.62 -17.20 -11.94
C PRO A 211 14.29 -16.51 -10.61
N LEU A 212 13.19 -15.75 -10.59
CA LEU A 212 12.64 -15.17 -9.38
C LEU A 212 11.30 -15.83 -9.06
N ASP A 213 11.17 -16.38 -7.85
CA ASP A 213 9.92 -16.95 -7.38
C ASP A 213 9.18 -15.93 -6.49
N VAL A 214 8.16 -15.29 -7.06
CA VAL A 214 7.39 -14.21 -6.44
C VAL A 214 6.00 -14.73 -6.10
N GLN A 215 5.76 -15.08 -4.83
CA GLN A 215 4.47 -15.57 -4.35
C GLN A 215 3.92 -16.78 -5.16
N GLY A 216 4.80 -17.72 -5.52
CA GLY A 216 4.44 -18.90 -6.32
C GLY A 216 4.44 -18.66 -7.84
N VAL A 217 4.65 -17.43 -8.29
CA VAL A 217 4.81 -17.09 -9.71
C VAL A 217 6.28 -17.03 -10.07
N ARG A 218 6.69 -17.86 -11.02
CA ARG A 218 8.07 -17.91 -11.52
C ARG A 218 8.28 -16.89 -12.64
N ILE A 219 9.10 -15.87 -12.37
CA ILE A 219 9.53 -14.86 -13.34
C ILE A 219 10.87 -15.28 -13.93
N THR A 220 10.92 -15.37 -15.26
CA THR A 220 12.09 -15.75 -16.05
C THR A 220 12.39 -14.66 -17.09
N ALA A 221 13.50 -14.80 -17.82
CA ALA A 221 13.79 -13.95 -18.99
C ALA A 221 12.66 -13.99 -20.03
N LYS A 222 12.07 -15.16 -20.27
CA LYS A 222 10.90 -15.32 -21.16
C LYS A 222 9.69 -14.57 -20.64
N SER A 223 9.40 -14.68 -19.34
CA SER A 223 8.33 -13.92 -18.69
C SER A 223 8.54 -12.41 -18.88
N LEU A 224 9.78 -11.93 -18.79
CA LEU A 224 10.12 -10.52 -18.98
C LEU A 224 9.88 -10.05 -20.42
N GLY A 225 10.24 -10.86 -21.42
CA GLY A 225 9.94 -10.57 -22.82
C GLY A 225 8.44 -10.46 -23.09
N TYR A 226 7.61 -11.27 -22.43
CA TYR A 226 6.15 -11.12 -22.48
C TYR A 226 5.68 -9.81 -21.84
N VAL A 227 6.20 -9.46 -20.65
CA VAL A 227 5.87 -8.20 -19.98
C VAL A 227 6.24 -7.00 -20.85
N GLU A 228 7.41 -7.03 -21.48
CA GLU A 228 7.85 -5.99 -22.40
C GLU A 228 6.92 -5.87 -23.60
N ALA A 229 6.57 -7.00 -24.24
CA ALA A 229 5.63 -7.00 -25.38
C ALA A 229 4.27 -6.40 -25.01
N VAL A 230 3.70 -6.77 -23.85
CA VAL A 230 2.43 -6.21 -23.36
C VAL A 230 2.57 -4.70 -23.14
N LYS A 231 3.65 -4.25 -22.48
CA LYS A 231 3.85 -2.81 -22.22
C LYS A 231 4.05 -2.00 -23.51
N SER A 232 4.80 -2.54 -24.47
CA SER A 232 5.03 -1.89 -25.76
C SER A 232 3.74 -1.80 -26.60
N ALA A 233 2.91 -2.85 -26.60
CA ALA A 233 1.61 -2.81 -27.25
C ALA A 233 0.70 -1.70 -26.69
N THR A 234 0.75 -1.48 -25.36
CA THR A 234 -0.01 -0.40 -24.70
C THR A 234 0.58 1.00 -24.86
N ALA A 235 1.83 1.11 -25.36
CA ALA A 235 2.52 2.38 -25.55
C ALA A 235 2.38 2.94 -26.98
N SER A 236 1.91 2.14 -27.94
CA SER A 236 1.72 2.58 -29.32
C SER A 236 0.43 3.40 -29.44
N PRO A 237 0.48 4.68 -29.85
CA PRO A 237 -0.68 5.56 -29.82
C PRO A 237 -1.59 5.34 -31.04
N ALA A 238 -2.90 5.21 -30.79
CA ALA A 238 -3.85 5.87 -31.68
C ALA A 238 -3.47 7.36 -31.74
N LYS A 239 -3.45 7.94 -32.96
CA LYS A 239 -2.96 9.28 -33.35
C LYS A 239 -2.71 10.30 -32.21
N PRO A 240 -1.54 10.99 -32.21
CA PRO A 240 -1.24 11.99 -31.19
C PRO A 240 -2.17 13.20 -31.33
N SER A 241 -2.89 13.56 -30.27
CA SER A 241 -3.33 14.93 -30.09
C SER A 241 -2.19 15.68 -29.39
N THR A 242 -1.86 16.84 -29.94
CA THR A 242 -0.85 17.75 -29.40
C THR A 242 -1.27 18.17 -27.99
N ILE A 243 -0.63 17.60 -26.98
CA ILE A 243 -0.66 18.13 -25.61
C ILE A 243 0.62 18.94 -25.46
N GLU A 244 0.48 20.27 -25.49
CA GLU A 244 1.49 21.17 -24.93
C GLU A 244 1.89 20.66 -23.55
N ALA A 245 3.19 20.62 -23.28
CA ALA A 245 3.76 20.22 -22.02
C ALA A 245 3.21 21.11 -20.89
N ALA A 246 2.10 20.70 -20.30
CA ALA A 246 1.61 21.28 -19.06
C ALA A 246 2.62 20.89 -17.97
N GLU A 247 3.18 21.91 -17.33
CA GLU A 247 4.06 21.76 -16.17
C GLU A 247 3.46 20.79 -15.15
N PRO A 248 4.29 20.02 -14.42
CA PRO A 248 3.80 19.13 -13.37
C PRO A 248 3.09 19.99 -12.33
N THR A 249 1.75 20.01 -12.40
CA THR A 249 0.93 20.84 -11.54
C THR A 249 1.13 20.38 -10.10
N THR A 250 1.71 21.25 -9.29
CA THR A 250 1.93 21.12 -7.84
C THR A 250 0.70 20.62 -7.10
N SER A 251 -0.51 20.88 -7.63
CA SER A 251 -1.79 20.41 -7.11
C SER A 251 -1.97 18.88 -7.05
N ILE A 252 -1.33 18.10 -7.93
CA ILE A 252 -1.45 16.62 -7.94
C ILE A 252 -0.56 16.01 -6.85
N VAL A 253 0.65 16.55 -6.67
CA VAL A 253 1.58 16.15 -5.59
C VAL A 253 1.05 16.58 -4.23
N GLU A 254 0.51 17.80 -4.12
CA GLU A 254 -0.21 18.27 -2.93
C GLU A 254 -1.47 17.44 -2.65
N GLY A 255 -2.17 16.97 -3.69
CA GLY A 255 -3.28 16.03 -3.56
C GLY A 255 -2.84 14.69 -2.95
N TYR A 256 -1.69 14.17 -3.37
CA TYR A 256 -1.13 12.93 -2.84
C TYR A 256 -0.68 13.06 -1.38
N ASP A 257 -0.01 14.17 -1.02
CA ASP A 257 0.37 14.47 0.37
C ASP A 257 -0.85 14.76 1.26
N ARG A 258 -1.89 15.41 0.70
CA ARG A 258 -3.18 15.64 1.37
C ARG A 258 -3.95 14.34 1.59
N ILE A 259 -3.86 13.39 0.66
CA ILE A 259 -4.44 12.06 0.81
C ILE A 259 -3.62 11.22 1.79
N GLU A 260 -2.29 11.26 1.77
CA GLU A 260 -1.46 10.56 2.77
C GLU A 260 -1.74 11.10 4.19
N SER A 261 -1.82 12.42 4.33
CA SER A 261 -2.16 13.08 5.60
C SER A 261 -3.62 12.81 6.01
N ALA A 262 -4.60 12.89 5.11
CA ALA A 262 -5.99 12.60 5.42
C ALA A 262 -6.23 11.11 5.75
N VAL A 263 -5.57 10.20 5.04
CA VAL A 263 -5.61 8.75 5.31
C VAL A 263 -4.91 8.43 6.62
N SER A 264 -3.73 9.03 6.89
CA SER A 264 -3.06 8.86 8.19
C SER A 264 -3.88 9.45 9.34
N THR A 265 -4.53 10.60 9.14
CA THR A 265 -5.41 11.25 10.13
C THR A 265 -6.72 10.49 10.33
N ALA A 266 -7.27 9.90 9.27
CA ALA A 266 -8.43 9.04 9.35
C ALA A 266 -8.10 7.71 10.06
N PHE A 267 -6.90 7.16 9.84
CA PHE A 267 -6.41 5.99 10.58
C PHE A 267 -6.18 6.31 12.06
N THR A 268 -5.58 7.46 12.41
CA THR A 268 -5.41 7.85 13.82
C THR A 268 -6.74 8.14 14.49
N ARG A 269 -7.70 8.78 13.81
CA ARG A 269 -9.06 9.00 14.34
C ARG A 269 -9.87 7.72 14.48
N ALA A 270 -9.78 6.80 13.52
CA ALA A 270 -10.41 5.49 13.61
C ALA A 270 -9.78 4.60 14.69
N ASP A 271 -8.47 4.71 14.93
CA ASP A 271 -7.77 4.01 16.01
C ASP A 271 -8.07 4.64 17.38
N ALA A 272 -8.21 5.97 17.48
CA ALA A 272 -8.68 6.64 18.70
C ALA A 272 -10.13 6.29 19.04
N ALA A 273 -11.00 6.19 18.03
CA ALA A 273 -12.38 5.72 18.20
C ALA A 273 -12.43 4.22 18.56
N LYS A 274 -11.58 3.38 17.96
CA LYS A 274 -11.46 1.96 18.33
C LYS A 274 -10.88 1.75 19.72
N SER A 275 -9.96 2.61 20.17
CA SER A 275 -9.41 2.61 21.53
C SER A 275 -10.49 2.85 22.59
N LEU A 276 -11.46 3.73 22.30
CA LEU A 276 -12.62 3.95 23.15
C LEU A 276 -13.57 2.74 23.13
N TRP A 277 -13.80 2.14 21.95
CA TRP A 277 -14.60 0.92 21.82
C TRP A 277 -13.96 -0.32 22.47
N THR A 278 -12.64 -0.47 22.50
CA THR A 278 -11.97 -1.59 23.19
C THR A 278 -12.04 -1.49 24.70
N THR A 279 -12.09 -0.28 25.26
CA THR A 279 -12.28 -0.07 26.70
C THR A 279 -13.71 -0.39 27.13
N VAL A 280 -14.70 -0.04 26.30
CA VAL A 280 -16.12 -0.35 26.55
C VAL A 280 -16.44 -1.82 26.30
N PHE A 281 -15.84 -2.46 25.29
CA PHE A 281 -15.99 -3.89 25.07
C PHE A 281 -15.28 -4.72 26.16
N GLY A 282 -14.15 -4.22 26.69
CA GLY A 282 -13.44 -4.85 27.81
C GLY A 282 -14.29 -4.96 29.07
N THR A 283 -15.02 -3.91 29.44
CA THR A 283 -15.93 -3.91 30.59
C THR A 283 -17.20 -4.73 30.34
N VAL A 284 -17.78 -4.67 29.14
CA VAL A 284 -18.95 -5.50 28.77
C VAL A 284 -18.59 -7.00 28.74
N TRP A 285 -17.42 -7.35 28.20
CA TRP A 285 -16.93 -8.72 28.15
C TRP A 285 -16.57 -9.27 29.53
N GLN A 286 -15.98 -8.45 30.40
CA GLN A 286 -15.75 -8.80 31.81
C GLN A 286 -17.07 -9.00 32.56
N THR A 287 -18.09 -8.18 32.28
CA THR A 287 -19.43 -8.33 32.88
C THR A 287 -20.13 -9.60 32.39
N PHE A 288 -19.95 -9.98 31.12
CA PHE A 288 -20.47 -11.22 30.57
C PHE A 288 -19.88 -12.47 31.26
N TRP A 289 -18.56 -12.53 31.42
CA TRP A 289 -17.92 -13.64 32.13
C TRP A 289 -18.23 -13.64 33.63
N ALA A 290 -18.43 -12.47 34.23
CA ALA A 290 -18.89 -12.36 35.61
C ALA A 290 -20.26 -13.03 35.82
N VAL A 291 -21.21 -12.75 34.91
CA VAL A 291 -22.56 -13.32 34.95
C VAL A 291 -22.54 -14.81 34.59
N ALA A 292 -21.76 -15.21 33.59
CA ALA A 292 -21.62 -16.62 33.21
C ALA A 292 -21.00 -17.47 34.33
N ALA A 293 -19.98 -16.95 35.03
CA ALA A 293 -19.34 -17.62 36.16
C ALA A 293 -20.26 -17.72 37.39
N PHE A 294 -21.09 -16.69 37.62
CA PHE A 294 -22.11 -16.69 38.69
C PHE A 294 -23.20 -17.74 38.42
N LEU A 295 -23.68 -17.83 37.18
CA LEU A 295 -24.67 -18.84 36.77
C LEU A 295 -24.10 -20.27 36.77
N ALA A 296 -22.77 -20.42 36.62
CA ALA A 296 -22.08 -21.71 36.68
C ALA A 296 -21.72 -22.16 38.11
N GLY A 297 -22.08 -21.40 39.15
CA GLY A 297 -21.86 -21.80 40.55
C GLY A 297 -20.38 -21.89 40.97
N LEU A 298 -19.49 -21.15 40.31
CA LEU A 298 -18.06 -21.21 40.60
C LEU A 298 -17.74 -20.70 42.02
N PRO A 299 -16.92 -21.44 42.81
CA PRO A 299 -16.54 -21.05 44.17
C PRO A 299 -15.91 -19.65 44.25
N ARG A 300 -16.22 -18.91 45.33
CA ARG A 300 -15.79 -17.51 45.54
C ARG A 300 -14.26 -17.36 45.61
N GLU A 301 -13.57 -18.45 45.94
CA GLU A 301 -12.12 -18.55 46.01
C GLU A 301 -11.48 -18.38 44.62
N ILE A 302 -12.11 -18.93 43.57
CA ILE A 302 -11.62 -18.81 42.18
C ILE A 302 -11.71 -17.36 41.69
N TRP A 303 -12.74 -16.63 42.13
CA TRP A 303 -12.92 -15.20 41.87
C TRP A 303 -11.80 -14.35 42.47
N VAL A 304 -11.47 -14.58 43.74
CA VAL A 304 -10.42 -13.84 44.45
C VAL A 304 -9.06 -14.12 43.81
N ILE A 305 -8.76 -15.39 43.50
CA ILE A 305 -7.50 -15.78 42.86
C ILE A 305 -7.38 -15.13 41.47
N SER A 306 -8.44 -15.18 40.66
CA SER A 306 -8.43 -14.60 39.31
C SER A 306 -8.28 -13.08 39.33
N ALA A 307 -8.97 -12.40 40.26
CA ALA A 307 -8.86 -10.95 40.44
C ALA A 307 -7.46 -10.53 40.91
N VAL A 308 -6.84 -11.30 41.81
CA VAL A 308 -5.46 -11.08 42.27
C VAL A 308 -4.47 -11.27 41.13
N ILE A 309 -4.59 -12.34 40.34
CA ILE A 309 -3.73 -12.58 39.17
C ILE A 309 -3.86 -11.44 38.15
N ALA A 310 -5.10 -11.02 37.84
CA ALA A 310 -5.35 -9.91 36.94
C ALA A 310 -4.75 -8.59 37.46
N GLY A 311 -4.89 -8.33 38.77
CA GLY A 311 -4.27 -7.19 39.44
C GLY A 311 -2.74 -7.20 39.34
N ILE A 312 -2.10 -8.35 39.60
CA ILE A 312 -0.64 -8.52 39.49
C ILE A 312 -0.17 -8.26 38.06
N LEU A 313 -0.86 -8.81 37.05
CA LEU A 313 -0.54 -8.60 35.64
C LEU A 313 -0.68 -7.12 35.24
N MET A 314 -1.74 -6.45 35.72
CA MET A 314 -1.96 -5.03 35.47
C MET A 314 -0.87 -4.15 36.11
N PHE A 315 -0.50 -4.43 37.36
CA PHE A 315 0.61 -3.73 38.03
C PHE A 315 1.94 -3.96 37.32
N GLY A 316 2.23 -5.18 36.88
CA GLY A 316 3.43 -5.49 36.10
C GLY A 316 3.47 -4.75 34.76
N TYR A 317 2.32 -4.63 34.09
CA TYR A 317 2.18 -3.85 32.87
C TYR A 317 2.43 -2.35 33.11
N LEU A 318 1.82 -1.77 34.14
CA LEU A 318 1.99 -0.35 34.49
C LEU A 318 3.43 -0.04 34.89
N TYR A 319 4.06 -0.89 35.70
CA TYR A 319 5.47 -0.77 36.07
C TYR A 319 6.37 -0.76 34.84
N ARG A 320 6.14 -1.68 33.89
CA ARG A 320 6.88 -1.73 32.62
C ARG A 320 6.70 -0.47 31.77
N GLN A 321 5.48 0.09 31.73
CA GLN A 321 5.21 1.33 30.98
C GLN A 321 5.92 2.53 31.59
N ILE A 322 5.91 2.66 32.92
CA ILE A 322 6.61 3.73 33.64
C ILE A 322 8.12 3.62 33.42
N GLU A 323 8.68 2.40 33.49
CA GLU A 323 10.12 2.21 33.31
C GLU A 323 10.57 2.48 31.87
N LEU A 324 9.78 2.06 30.87
CA LEU A 324 10.01 2.43 29.47
C LEU A 324 9.89 3.95 29.25
N GLY A 325 9.01 4.62 29.99
CA GLY A 325 8.89 6.08 30.00
C GLY A 325 10.15 6.76 30.52
N ARG A 326 10.66 6.34 31.68
CA ARG A 326 11.91 6.87 32.26
C ARG A 326 13.13 6.64 31.38
N ILE A 327 13.22 5.49 30.71
CA ILE A 327 14.31 5.19 29.76
C ILE A 327 14.27 6.18 28.58
N ARG A 328 13.08 6.51 28.08
CA ARG A 328 12.91 7.50 26.99
C ARG A 328 13.26 8.91 27.44
N GLU A 329 12.87 9.30 28.65
CA GLU A 329 13.19 10.62 29.22
C GLU A 329 14.69 10.79 29.46
N ARG A 330 15.37 9.76 29.98
CA ARG A 330 16.84 9.73 30.15
C ARG A 330 17.58 9.76 28.81
N ALA A 331 17.08 9.05 27.81
CA ALA A 331 17.64 9.09 26.46
C ALA A 331 17.47 10.47 25.80
N ALA A 332 16.37 11.18 26.10
CA ALA A 332 16.11 12.53 25.58
C ALA A 332 16.90 13.63 26.29
N THR A 333 17.22 13.47 27.57
CA THR A 333 18.06 14.43 28.32
C THR A 333 19.56 14.23 28.10
N GLY A 334 20.01 13.01 27.75
CA GLY A 334 21.41 12.72 27.43
C GLY A 334 21.89 13.23 26.05
N SER A 335 20.97 13.63 25.16
CA SER A 335 21.29 14.13 23.81
C SER A 335 21.39 15.65 23.69
N THR A 336 21.28 16.40 24.81
CA THR A 336 21.29 17.88 24.81
C THR A 336 22.62 18.46 25.34
N GLN A 337 23.64 17.63 25.59
CA GLN A 337 25.01 18.10 25.75
C GLN A 337 25.94 17.31 24.83
N ILE A 338 26.21 17.88 23.66
CA ILE A 338 27.51 18.07 23.00
C ILE A 338 27.30 19.10 21.89
#